data_AF-A0A2E4KX69-F1
#
_entry.id   AF-A0A2E4KX69-F1
#
_cell.length_a   1.000
_cell.length_b   1.000
_cell.length_c   1.000
_cell.angle_alpha   90.00
_cell.angle_beta   90.00
_cell.angle_gamma   90.00
#
_symmetry.space_group_name_H-M   'P 1'
#
loop_
_entity.id
_entity.type
_entity.pdbx_description
1 polymer ?
#
loop_
_entity_poly.entity_id
_entity_poly.type
_entity_poly.pdbx_seq_one_letter_code
_entity_poly.pdbx_strand_id
1 'polypeptide(L)'
;MTVSMISIGLGVLGLSAIGLIGGALLYHASKAFRVNGNPLVDSIDALLPQTQCGQCGHPGCLPYAEAIADGEAINRCPPGGQATVDRIANLLGTDSLALDADENIVDQDLVALIIEEECIGCTKCIQACPVDAIVGANKLMHTVIIDDCTGCDLCVDPCPVDCIDMVPRPKAPDFWMPQHPDLISSDRSRGAELQPESPCIRCGACATVCPVRLQPQLMLAALKRGALDHAVHEGLADCIECDACNAVCPSHIPLAEWFRLGRFEAKQVLVERQLSSEARERFENRNLRLQRIAAEQDLKRAARKTKSGEALEKARKAREAAS
;
A
#
# COMPACT_ATOMS: atom_id res chain seq x y z
N MET A 1 37.27 25.85 -63.92
CA MET A 1 37.19 24.37 -63.74
C MET A 1 37.64 23.92 -62.35
N THR A 2 38.74 24.45 -61.80
CA THR A 2 39.29 24.01 -60.50
C THR A 2 38.35 24.26 -59.31
N VAL A 3 37.69 25.42 -59.24
CA VAL A 3 36.77 25.76 -58.13
C VAL A 3 35.53 24.85 -58.09
N SER A 4 34.93 24.52 -59.23
CA SER A 4 33.77 23.63 -59.30
C SER A 4 34.12 22.17 -58.99
N MET A 5 35.32 21.69 -59.32
CA MET A 5 35.74 20.34 -58.95
C MET A 5 35.98 20.21 -57.44
N ILE A 6 36.49 21.26 -56.80
CA ILE A 6 36.71 21.31 -55.35
C ILE A 6 35.36 21.29 -54.60
N SER A 7 34.36 22.05 -55.04
CA SER A 7 33.04 22.06 -54.39
C SER A 7 32.31 20.72 -54.50
N ILE A 8 32.39 20.05 -55.67
CA ILE A 8 31.82 18.71 -55.86
C ILE A 8 32.55 17.69 -54.97
N GLY A 9 33.89 17.72 -54.91
CA GLY A 9 34.68 16.83 -54.06
C GLY A 9 34.36 16.99 -52.57
N LEU A 10 34.20 18.24 -52.09
CA LEU A 10 33.82 18.52 -50.71
C LEU A 10 32.42 17.99 -50.39
N GLY A 11 31.48 18.13 -51.33
CA GLY A 11 30.12 17.60 -51.19
C GLY A 11 30.08 16.07 -51.10
N VAL A 12 30.84 15.38 -51.96
CA VAL A 12 30.94 13.90 -51.95
C VAL A 12 31.58 13.40 -50.66
N LEU A 13 32.65 14.05 -50.19
CA LEU A 13 33.28 13.71 -48.91
C LEU A 13 32.36 13.95 -47.72
N GLY A 14 31.63 15.08 -47.72
CA GLY A 14 30.66 15.39 -46.68
C GLY A 14 29.53 14.35 -46.59
N LEU A 15 28.93 13.99 -47.73
CA LEU A 15 27.89 12.97 -47.79
C LEU A 15 28.39 11.58 -47.39
N SER A 16 29.61 11.21 -47.80
CA SER A 16 30.22 9.93 -47.43
C SER A 16 30.53 9.86 -45.94
N ALA A 17 31.01 10.95 -45.34
CA ALA A 17 31.27 11.03 -43.90
C ALA A 17 29.97 10.91 -43.09
N ILE A 18 28.90 11.60 -43.49
CA ILE A 18 27.59 11.50 -42.84
C ILE A 18 27.04 10.07 -42.96
N GLY A 19 27.18 9.45 -44.13
CA GLY A 19 26.76 8.06 -44.34
C GLY A 19 27.52 7.06 -43.46
N LEU A 20 28.84 7.21 -43.32
CA LEU A 20 29.65 6.36 -42.45
C LEU A 20 29.33 6.57 -40.96
N ILE A 21 29.14 7.82 -40.53
CA ILE A 21 28.76 8.13 -39.15
C ILE A 21 27.37 7.56 -38.84
N GLY A 22 26.40 7.79 -39.73
CA GLY A 22 25.05 7.25 -39.59
C GLY A 22 25.01 5.72 -39.60
N GLY A 23 25.76 5.09 -40.51
CA GLY A 23 25.88 3.64 -40.59
C GLY A 23 26.54 3.03 -39.35
N ALA A 24 27.61 3.63 -38.85
CA ALA A 24 28.27 3.19 -37.61
C ALA A 24 27.35 3.34 -36.39
N LEU A 25 26.59 4.44 -36.32
CA LEU A 25 25.63 4.67 -35.24
C LEU A 25 24.48 3.65 -35.27
N LEU A 26 23.91 3.38 -36.45
CA LEU A 26 22.85 2.37 -36.62
C LEU A 26 23.35 0.96 -36.35
N TYR A 27 24.58 0.61 -36.77
CA TYR A 27 25.19 -0.68 -36.47
C TYR A 27 25.41 -0.85 -34.97
N HIS A 28 25.90 0.18 -34.28
CA HIS A 28 26.12 0.12 -32.84
C HIS A 28 24.79 0.00 -32.07
N ALA A 29 23.78 0.79 -32.45
CA ALA A 29 22.43 0.69 -31.89
C ALA A 29 21.84 -0.71 -32.11
N SER A 30 21.93 -1.25 -33.33
CA SER A 30 21.45 -2.61 -33.63
C SER A 30 22.11 -3.67 -32.75
N LYS A 31 23.42 -3.57 -32.51
CA LYS A 31 24.12 -4.53 -31.64
C LYS A 31 23.78 -4.35 -30.15
N ALA A 32 23.61 -3.12 -29.69
CA ALA A 32 23.29 -2.81 -28.29
C ALA A 32 21.87 -3.21 -27.89
N PHE A 33 20.91 -3.12 -28.83
CA PHE A 33 19.50 -3.43 -28.60
C PHE A 33 19.05 -4.79 -29.17
N ARG A 34 19.99 -5.73 -29.40
CA ARG A 34 19.63 -7.10 -29.78
C ARG A 34 18.94 -7.81 -28.60
N VAL A 35 17.65 -8.07 -28.74
CA VAL A 35 16.89 -8.94 -27.84
C VAL A 35 17.20 -10.40 -28.20
N ASN A 36 17.59 -11.22 -27.22
CA ASN A 36 17.84 -12.64 -27.42
C ASN A 36 16.54 -13.42 -27.14
N GLY A 37 15.78 -13.74 -28.19
CA GLY A 37 14.51 -14.47 -28.08
C GLY A 37 13.47 -14.01 -29.10
N ASN A 38 12.34 -14.72 -29.20
CA ASN A 38 11.17 -14.22 -29.91
C ASN A 38 10.40 -13.28 -28.95
N PRO A 39 10.42 -11.95 -29.17
CA PRO A 39 9.82 -10.99 -28.24
C PRO A 39 8.31 -11.20 -28.05
N LEU A 40 7.66 -11.87 -29.00
CA LEU A 40 6.25 -12.23 -28.91
C LEU A 40 6.01 -13.31 -27.85
N VAL A 41 6.88 -14.33 -27.79
CA VAL A 41 6.80 -15.42 -26.80
C VAL A 41 6.94 -14.85 -25.40
N ASP A 42 7.94 -14.00 -25.17
CA ASP A 42 8.16 -13.34 -23.87
C ASP A 42 6.93 -12.51 -23.44
N SER A 43 6.28 -11.86 -24.40
CA SER A 43 5.09 -11.06 -24.14
C SER A 43 3.88 -11.92 -23.80
N ILE A 44 3.69 -13.07 -24.47
CA ILE A 44 2.61 -14.02 -24.17
C ILE A 44 2.85 -14.71 -22.84
N ASP A 45 4.08 -15.16 -22.57
CA ASP A 45 4.46 -15.81 -21.32
C ASP A 45 4.17 -14.89 -20.11
N ALA A 46 4.50 -13.60 -20.22
CA ALA A 46 4.18 -12.62 -19.20
C ALA A 46 2.66 -12.41 -18.93
N LEU A 47 1.79 -12.80 -19.87
CA LEU A 47 0.33 -12.74 -19.69
C LEU A 47 -0.24 -13.99 -19.06
N LEU A 48 0.47 -15.12 -19.14
CA LEU A 48 0.06 -16.40 -18.55
C LEU A 48 0.20 -16.39 -17.02
N PRO A 49 -0.54 -17.24 -16.29
CA PRO A 49 -0.58 -17.22 -14.83
C PRO A 49 0.69 -17.76 -14.14
N GLN A 50 1.67 -18.26 -14.90
CA GLN A 50 2.96 -18.77 -14.39
C GLN A 50 2.84 -19.89 -13.35
N THR A 51 1.74 -20.65 -13.37
CA THR A 51 1.48 -21.75 -12.42
C THR A 51 2.17 -23.06 -12.77
N GLN A 52 2.70 -23.19 -14.00
CA GLN A 52 3.39 -24.40 -14.49
C GLN A 52 2.61 -25.72 -14.29
N CYS A 53 1.27 -25.64 -14.23
CA CYS A 53 0.41 -26.78 -13.87
C CYS A 53 0.14 -27.78 -14.99
N GLY A 54 0.34 -27.39 -16.25
CA GLY A 54 0.17 -28.25 -17.42
C GLY A 54 -1.26 -28.67 -17.79
N GLN A 55 -2.28 -28.07 -17.17
CA GLN A 55 -3.69 -28.30 -17.51
C GLN A 55 -4.05 -27.94 -18.96
N CYS A 56 -3.25 -27.09 -19.61
CA CYS A 56 -3.39 -26.74 -21.02
C CYS A 56 -2.79 -27.78 -21.99
N GLY A 57 -2.23 -28.89 -21.49
CA GLY A 57 -1.56 -29.92 -22.30
C GLY A 57 -0.08 -29.65 -22.58
N HIS A 58 0.48 -28.56 -22.06
CA HIS A 58 1.89 -28.18 -22.18
C HIS A 58 2.65 -28.34 -20.86
N PRO A 59 3.96 -28.62 -20.86
CA PRO A 59 4.72 -28.83 -19.61
C PRO A 59 4.94 -27.56 -18.78
N GLY A 60 4.49 -26.39 -19.23
CA GLY A 60 4.55 -25.12 -18.51
C GLY A 60 4.00 -23.95 -19.33
N CYS A 61 4.04 -22.74 -18.76
CA CYS A 61 3.57 -21.52 -19.42
C CYS A 61 4.44 -21.15 -20.62
N LEU A 62 5.78 -21.21 -20.51
CA LEU A 62 6.67 -20.85 -21.60
C LEU A 62 6.48 -21.72 -22.87
N PRO A 63 6.44 -23.07 -22.79
CA PRO A 63 6.12 -23.91 -23.95
C PRO A 63 4.76 -23.63 -24.57
N TYR A 64 3.75 -23.30 -23.75
CA TYR A 64 2.44 -22.89 -24.27
C TYR A 64 2.50 -21.53 -24.95
N ALA A 65 3.28 -20.58 -24.43
CA ALA A 65 3.51 -19.28 -25.05
C ALA A 65 4.23 -19.40 -26.41
N GLU A 66 5.19 -20.32 -26.52
CA GLU A 66 5.84 -20.67 -27.79
C GLU A 66 4.82 -21.23 -28.79
N ALA A 67 3.99 -22.17 -28.36
CA ALA A 67 2.99 -22.76 -29.23
C ALA A 67 1.91 -21.76 -29.68
N ILE A 68 1.49 -20.83 -28.82
CA ILE A 68 0.61 -19.71 -29.19
C ILE A 68 1.29 -18.82 -30.23
N ALA A 69 2.57 -18.49 -30.05
CA ALA A 69 3.32 -17.68 -31.01
C ALA A 69 3.45 -18.37 -32.38
N ASP A 70 3.45 -19.71 -32.40
CA ASP A 70 3.44 -20.54 -33.60
C ASP A 70 2.03 -20.76 -34.21
N GLY A 71 0.98 -20.21 -33.59
CA GLY A 71 -0.39 -20.22 -34.10
C GLY A 71 -1.33 -21.24 -33.48
N GLU A 72 -0.98 -21.82 -32.34
CA GLU A 72 -1.91 -22.64 -31.55
C GLU A 72 -3.03 -21.79 -30.91
N ALA A 73 -4.12 -22.44 -30.51
CA ALA A 73 -5.29 -21.81 -29.91
C ALA A 73 -4.97 -21.20 -28.53
N ILE A 74 -5.38 -19.94 -28.33
CA ILE A 74 -5.07 -19.11 -27.14
C ILE A 74 -5.92 -19.45 -25.90
N ASN A 75 -6.96 -20.26 -26.08
CA ASN A 75 -8.06 -20.46 -25.15
C ASN A 75 -7.96 -21.75 -24.33
N ARG A 76 -6.78 -22.38 -24.25
CA ARG A 76 -6.58 -23.66 -23.54
C ARG A 76 -6.05 -23.53 -22.13
N CYS A 77 -6.07 -22.36 -21.50
CA CYS A 77 -5.51 -22.13 -20.17
C CYS A 77 -6.61 -21.96 -19.11
N PRO A 78 -7.12 -23.07 -18.51
CA PRO A 78 -8.09 -23.01 -17.41
C PRO A 78 -7.72 -22.05 -16.27
N PRO A 79 -6.48 -22.08 -15.70
CA PRO A 79 -6.15 -21.23 -14.55
C PRO A 79 -6.05 -19.74 -14.89
N GLY A 80 -5.84 -19.39 -16.17
CA GLY A 80 -5.86 -18.00 -16.62
C GLY A 80 -7.28 -17.46 -16.84
N GLY A 81 -8.25 -18.36 -17.03
CA GLY A 81 -9.63 -18.01 -17.32
C GLY A 81 -9.80 -17.16 -18.60
N GLN A 82 -11.02 -16.65 -18.81
CA GLN A 82 -11.34 -15.84 -19.98
C GLN A 82 -10.53 -14.53 -20.04
N ALA A 83 -10.21 -13.94 -18.88
CA ALA A 83 -9.44 -12.70 -18.81
C ALA A 83 -8.03 -12.84 -19.43
N THR A 84 -7.36 -13.98 -19.25
CA THR A 84 -6.07 -14.24 -19.90
C THR A 84 -6.23 -14.41 -21.41
N VAL A 85 -7.28 -15.09 -21.86
CA VAL A 85 -7.58 -15.24 -23.30
C VAL A 85 -7.80 -13.88 -23.95
N ASP A 86 -8.61 -13.02 -23.34
CA ASP A 86 -8.89 -11.68 -23.86
C ASP A 86 -7.63 -10.82 -23.95
N ARG A 87 -6.74 -10.90 -22.96
CA ARG A 87 -5.46 -10.16 -22.96
C ARG A 87 -4.54 -10.64 -24.07
N ILE A 88 -4.45 -11.95 -24.28
CA ILE A 88 -3.64 -12.54 -25.35
C ILE A 88 -4.24 -12.22 -26.72
N ALA A 89 -5.57 -12.29 -26.88
CA ALA A 89 -6.27 -11.93 -28.11
C ALA A 89 -6.00 -10.48 -28.50
N ASN A 90 -6.06 -9.56 -27.53
CA ASN A 90 -5.71 -8.15 -27.72
C ASN A 90 -4.24 -7.95 -28.11
N LEU A 91 -3.32 -8.71 -27.52
CA LEU A 91 -1.89 -8.65 -27.87
C LEU A 91 -1.63 -9.13 -29.30
N LEU A 92 -2.31 -10.19 -29.74
CA LEU A 92 -2.15 -10.78 -31.07
C LEU A 92 -2.99 -10.08 -32.15
N GLY A 93 -3.92 -9.21 -31.77
CA GLY A 93 -4.85 -8.55 -32.70
C GLY A 93 -5.84 -9.53 -33.33
N THR A 94 -6.25 -10.56 -32.57
CA THR A 94 -7.17 -11.62 -33.00
C THR A 94 -8.47 -11.55 -32.20
N ASP A 95 -9.54 -12.15 -32.72
CA ASP A 95 -10.80 -12.25 -31.98
C ASP A 95 -10.64 -13.14 -30.73
N SER A 96 -11.25 -12.73 -29.62
CA SER A 96 -11.23 -13.54 -28.41
C SER A 96 -12.09 -14.80 -28.60
N LEU A 97 -11.47 -15.96 -28.41
CA LEU A 97 -12.14 -17.25 -28.39
C LEU A 97 -12.73 -17.50 -27.00
N ALA A 98 -13.83 -18.25 -26.93
CA ALA A 98 -14.30 -18.77 -25.66
C ALA A 98 -13.28 -19.77 -25.11
N LEU A 99 -13.03 -19.74 -23.79
CA LEU A 99 -12.13 -20.70 -23.14
C LEU A 99 -12.53 -22.15 -23.47
N ASP A 100 -11.61 -22.94 -24.03
CA ASP A 100 -11.74 -24.38 -24.29
C ASP A 100 -11.59 -25.17 -22.97
N ALA A 101 -12.38 -24.79 -21.97
CA ALA A 101 -12.63 -25.62 -20.81
C ALA A 101 -13.89 -26.44 -21.11
N ASP A 102 -13.88 -27.73 -20.79
CA ASP A 102 -15.11 -28.55 -20.77
C ASP A 102 -16.19 -27.75 -20.01
N GLU A 103 -17.40 -27.61 -20.55
CA GLU A 103 -18.47 -26.77 -19.96
C GLU A 103 -18.79 -27.16 -18.50
N ASN A 104 -18.40 -28.37 -18.07
CA ASN A 104 -18.50 -28.86 -16.69
C ASN A 104 -17.40 -28.36 -15.73
N ILE A 105 -16.34 -27.72 -16.23
CA ILE A 105 -15.19 -27.20 -15.47
C ILE A 105 -15.37 -25.72 -15.11
N VAL A 106 -16.20 -24.99 -15.87
CA VAL A 106 -16.40 -23.54 -15.67
C VAL A 106 -17.12 -23.23 -14.34
N ASP A 107 -17.84 -24.19 -13.76
CA ASP A 107 -18.69 -23.95 -12.58
C ASP A 107 -18.14 -24.50 -11.25
N GLN A 108 -16.91 -25.01 -11.23
CA GLN A 108 -16.28 -25.44 -9.98
C GLN A 108 -14.86 -24.87 -9.88
N ASP A 109 -14.77 -23.66 -9.33
CA ASP A 109 -13.57 -23.19 -8.64
C ASP A 109 -13.29 -24.18 -7.51
N LEU A 110 -12.53 -25.24 -7.81
CA LEU A 110 -12.26 -26.33 -6.88
C LEU A 110 -11.05 -25.99 -6.02
N VAL A 111 -11.10 -26.40 -4.77
CA VAL A 111 -10.00 -26.32 -3.82
C VAL A 111 -9.75 -27.70 -3.20
N ALA A 112 -8.49 -27.98 -2.91
CA ALA A 112 -8.13 -29.19 -2.19
C ALA A 112 -8.61 -29.08 -0.73
N LEU A 113 -9.18 -30.16 -0.21
CA LEU A 113 -9.54 -30.34 1.19
C LEU A 113 -8.86 -31.61 1.71
N ILE A 114 -8.09 -31.48 2.78
CA ILE A 114 -7.42 -32.62 3.41
C ILE A 114 -8.33 -33.18 4.49
N ILE A 115 -8.66 -34.47 4.40
CA ILE A 115 -9.44 -35.17 5.41
C ILE A 115 -8.55 -35.39 6.63
N GLU A 116 -8.82 -34.61 7.67
CA GLU A 116 -8.03 -34.54 8.90
C GLU A 116 -7.83 -35.91 9.57
N GLU A 117 -8.86 -36.75 9.58
CA GLU A 117 -8.85 -38.06 10.25
C GLU A 117 -7.96 -39.10 9.56
N GLU A 118 -7.68 -38.91 8.27
CA GLU A 118 -6.95 -39.87 7.43
C GLU A 118 -5.50 -39.42 7.17
N CYS A 119 -5.19 -38.14 7.41
CA CYS A 119 -3.89 -37.57 7.11
C CYS A 119 -2.78 -38.10 8.06
N ILE A 120 -1.78 -38.78 7.49
CA ILE A 120 -0.63 -39.31 8.25
C ILE A 120 0.57 -38.35 8.34
N GLY A 121 0.48 -37.14 7.79
CA GLY A 121 1.57 -36.17 7.84
C GLY A 121 2.81 -36.54 7.00
N CYS A 122 2.64 -37.15 5.82
CA CYS A 122 3.75 -37.64 4.98
C CYS A 122 4.54 -36.56 4.21
N THR A 123 4.10 -35.30 4.22
CA THR A 123 4.65 -34.12 3.51
C THR A 123 4.76 -34.17 1.98
N LYS A 124 4.34 -35.26 1.31
CA LYS A 124 4.41 -35.35 -0.17
C LYS A 124 3.54 -34.32 -0.88
N CYS A 125 2.35 -34.04 -0.34
CA CYS A 125 1.44 -33.04 -0.87
C CYS A 125 2.04 -31.62 -0.83
N ILE A 126 2.81 -31.29 0.22
CA ILE A 126 3.51 -30.00 0.34
C ILE A 126 4.53 -29.84 -0.79
N GLN A 127 5.30 -30.89 -1.07
CA GLN A 127 6.32 -30.87 -2.12
C GLN A 127 5.73 -30.76 -3.54
N ALA A 128 4.49 -31.21 -3.72
CA ALA A 128 3.79 -31.17 -4.99
C ALA A 128 3.03 -29.85 -5.23
N CYS A 129 2.80 -29.06 -4.18
CA CYS A 129 2.02 -27.82 -4.28
C CYS A 129 2.88 -26.70 -4.90
N PRO A 130 2.54 -26.16 -6.09
CA PRO A 130 3.35 -25.12 -6.74
C PRO A 130 3.21 -23.73 -6.10
N VAL A 131 2.19 -23.53 -5.26
CA VAL A 131 1.84 -22.25 -4.63
C VAL A 131 1.94 -22.28 -3.11
N ASP A 132 2.50 -23.37 -2.55
CA ASP A 132 2.66 -23.57 -1.11
C ASP A 132 1.36 -23.39 -0.28
N ALA A 133 0.20 -23.68 -0.87
CA ALA A 133 -1.11 -23.56 -0.20
C ALA A 133 -1.35 -24.61 0.90
N ILE A 134 -0.48 -25.62 1.05
CA ILE A 134 -0.63 -26.70 2.03
C ILE A 134 0.30 -26.45 3.22
N VAL A 135 -0.27 -26.37 4.42
CA VAL A 135 0.45 -26.11 5.67
C VAL A 135 0.43 -27.34 6.57
N GLY A 136 1.58 -27.69 7.14
CA GLY A 136 1.71 -28.67 8.20
C GLY A 136 3.17 -29.13 8.34
N ALA A 137 3.40 -30.26 8.99
CA ALA A 137 4.75 -30.78 9.19
C ALA A 137 4.76 -32.32 9.22
N ASN A 138 5.95 -32.90 9.17
CA ASN A 138 6.11 -34.35 9.20
C ASN A 138 5.47 -34.97 10.45
N LYS A 139 4.62 -35.99 10.24
CA LYS A 139 3.81 -36.66 11.26
C LYS A 139 2.79 -35.77 11.97
N LEU A 140 2.50 -34.60 11.43
CA LEU A 140 1.42 -33.72 11.85
C LEU A 140 0.42 -33.58 10.70
N MET A 141 -0.84 -33.37 11.07
CA MET A 141 -1.92 -33.16 10.13
C MET A 141 -1.65 -31.93 9.27
N HIS A 142 -1.91 -32.04 7.97
CA HIS A 142 -1.83 -30.91 7.05
C HIS A 142 -3.21 -30.30 6.84
N THR A 143 -3.24 -29.03 6.48
CA THR A 143 -4.44 -28.29 6.07
C THR A 143 -4.16 -27.46 4.83
N VAL A 144 -5.19 -27.11 4.08
CA VAL A 144 -5.10 -26.24 2.89
C VAL A 144 -5.54 -24.83 3.26
N ILE A 145 -4.75 -23.83 2.87
CA ILE A 145 -5.17 -22.43 2.84
C ILE A 145 -5.99 -22.24 1.57
N ILE A 146 -7.32 -22.16 1.74
CA ILE A 146 -8.28 -22.10 0.63
C ILE A 146 -7.94 -20.95 -0.32
N ASP A 147 -7.65 -19.77 0.21
CA ASP A 147 -7.39 -18.54 -0.57
C ASP A 147 -6.17 -18.65 -1.50
N ASP A 148 -5.17 -19.45 -1.11
CA ASP A 148 -3.94 -19.64 -1.89
C ASP A 148 -4.03 -20.85 -2.83
N CYS A 149 -5.01 -21.75 -2.63
CA CYS A 149 -5.19 -22.93 -3.44
C CYS A 149 -5.70 -22.57 -4.84
N THR A 150 -4.96 -22.99 -5.87
CA THR A 150 -5.29 -22.77 -7.28
C THR A 150 -6.18 -23.85 -7.90
N GLY A 151 -6.53 -24.89 -7.14
CA GLY A 151 -7.33 -26.01 -7.66
C GLY A 151 -6.57 -26.92 -8.64
N CYS A 152 -5.24 -26.87 -8.65
CA CYS A 152 -4.42 -27.53 -9.67
C CYS A 152 -4.30 -29.06 -9.58
N ASP A 153 -4.95 -29.72 -8.60
CA ASP A 153 -4.99 -31.18 -8.34
C ASP A 153 -3.66 -31.95 -8.16
N LEU A 154 -2.49 -31.34 -8.40
CA LEU A 154 -1.16 -31.97 -8.30
C LEU A 154 -0.84 -32.64 -6.95
N CYS A 155 -1.56 -32.29 -5.89
CA CYS A 155 -1.37 -32.84 -4.55
C CYS A 155 -2.07 -34.18 -4.29
N VAL A 156 -3.04 -34.57 -5.13
CA VAL A 156 -3.87 -35.76 -4.98
C VAL A 156 -3.03 -37.04 -5.20
N ASP A 157 -2.45 -37.20 -6.40
CA ASP A 157 -1.67 -38.40 -6.76
C ASP A 157 -0.48 -38.71 -5.82
N PRO A 158 0.28 -37.72 -5.30
CA PRO A 158 1.36 -38.00 -4.37
C PRO A 158 0.90 -38.51 -2.99
N CYS A 159 -0.38 -38.37 -2.64
CA CYS A 159 -0.90 -38.73 -1.32
C CYS A 159 -0.96 -40.27 -1.14
N PRO A 160 -0.17 -40.87 -0.22
CA PRO A 160 -0.11 -42.33 -0.08
C PRO A 160 -1.32 -42.94 0.63
N VAL A 161 -2.15 -42.10 1.27
CA VAL A 161 -3.36 -42.48 2.00
C VAL A 161 -4.62 -41.91 1.35
N ASP A 162 -4.47 -41.24 0.20
CA ASP A 162 -5.59 -40.70 -0.60
C ASP A 162 -6.55 -39.78 0.18
N CYS A 163 -6.04 -39.04 1.16
CA CYS A 163 -6.86 -38.22 2.06
C CYS A 163 -7.17 -36.80 1.53
N ILE A 164 -7.20 -36.58 0.20
CA ILE A 164 -7.36 -35.24 -0.39
C ILE A 164 -8.52 -35.24 -1.39
N ASP A 165 -9.56 -34.47 -1.08
CA ASP A 165 -10.70 -34.28 -1.96
C ASP A 165 -10.66 -32.92 -2.65
N MET A 166 -11.12 -32.86 -3.89
CA MET A 166 -11.34 -31.61 -4.60
C MET A 166 -12.80 -31.18 -4.40
N VAL A 167 -13.00 -30.08 -3.68
CA VAL A 167 -14.34 -29.57 -3.33
C VAL A 167 -14.56 -28.18 -3.90
N PRO A 168 -15.80 -27.78 -4.24
CA PRO A 168 -16.07 -26.39 -4.66
C PRO A 168 -15.66 -25.40 -3.58
N ARG A 169 -14.99 -24.31 -3.99
CA ARG A 169 -14.56 -23.23 -3.11
C ARG A 169 -15.76 -22.72 -2.35
N PRO A 170 -15.70 -22.71 -1.01
CA PRO A 170 -16.76 -22.09 -0.23
C PRO A 170 -16.81 -20.60 -0.59
N LYS A 171 -17.91 -20.17 -1.21
CA LYS A 171 -18.12 -18.74 -1.51
C LYS A 171 -18.13 -17.99 -0.19
N ALA A 172 -17.35 -16.91 -0.12
CA ALA A 172 -17.46 -15.98 0.99
C ALA A 172 -18.94 -15.55 1.09
N PRO A 173 -19.50 -15.46 2.31
CA PRO A 173 -20.85 -14.97 2.45
C PRO A 173 -20.96 -13.55 1.86
N ASP A 174 -22.00 -13.29 1.07
CA ASP A 174 -22.22 -12.00 0.38
C ASP A 174 -22.18 -10.77 1.31
N PHE A 175 -22.27 -10.96 2.64
CA PHE A 175 -22.35 -9.90 3.63
C PHE A 175 -21.00 -9.27 4.04
N TRP A 176 -19.84 -9.84 3.68
CA TRP A 176 -18.53 -9.29 4.12
C TRP A 176 -17.86 -8.32 3.15
N MET A 177 -18.25 -8.32 1.88
CA MET A 177 -17.75 -7.35 0.90
C MET A 177 -18.92 -6.48 0.42
N PRO A 178 -18.98 -5.19 0.80
CA PRO A 178 -19.83 -4.25 0.11
C PRO A 178 -19.47 -4.33 -1.38
N GLN A 179 -20.44 -4.57 -2.24
CA GLN A 179 -20.30 -4.46 -3.69
C GLN A 179 -19.81 -3.03 -3.97
N HIS A 180 -18.50 -2.87 -4.17
CA HIS A 180 -17.97 -1.58 -4.58
C HIS A 180 -18.44 -1.38 -6.02
N PRO A 181 -19.19 -0.31 -6.33
CA PRO A 181 -19.36 0.07 -7.72
C PRO A 181 -17.95 0.27 -8.30
N ASP A 182 -17.73 -0.15 -9.54
CA ASP A 182 -16.46 -0.07 -10.27
C ASP A 182 -15.94 1.39 -10.33
N LEU A 183 -15.38 1.87 -9.23
CA LEU A 183 -14.86 3.21 -9.02
C LEU A 183 -13.37 3.06 -8.76
N ILE A 184 -12.62 2.98 -9.86
CA ILE A 184 -11.17 3.19 -9.81
C ILE A 184 -10.94 4.67 -9.50
N SER A 185 -9.98 4.96 -8.61
CA SER A 185 -9.63 6.34 -8.17
C SER A 185 -9.36 7.35 -9.30
N SER A 186 -9.17 6.90 -10.54
CA SER A 186 -8.99 7.74 -11.74
C SER A 186 -10.29 8.18 -12.41
N ASP A 187 -11.43 7.57 -12.08
CA ASP A 187 -12.73 7.87 -12.70
C ASP A 187 -13.38 9.10 -12.05
N ARG A 188 -12.83 10.29 -12.34
CA ARG A 188 -13.42 11.59 -11.91
C ARG A 188 -14.78 11.90 -12.58
N SER A 189 -15.22 11.08 -13.52
CA SER A 189 -16.32 11.39 -14.44
C SER A 189 -17.52 10.44 -14.40
N ARG A 190 -17.57 9.46 -13.49
CA ARG A 190 -18.87 8.84 -13.15
C ARG A 190 -19.45 9.59 -11.97
N GLY A 191 -20.46 10.42 -12.25
CA GLY A 191 -21.27 11.07 -11.24
C GLY A 191 -21.97 10.02 -10.38
N ALA A 192 -21.30 9.53 -9.35
CA ALA A 192 -21.95 8.85 -8.25
C ALA A 192 -22.79 9.92 -7.55
N GLU A 193 -24.11 9.84 -7.73
CA GLU A 193 -25.06 10.68 -7.02
C GLU A 193 -24.90 10.39 -5.52
N LEU A 194 -24.17 11.27 -4.83
CA LEU A 194 -23.92 11.17 -3.39
C LEU A 194 -25.28 11.18 -2.70
N GLN A 195 -25.69 10.02 -2.18
CA GLN A 195 -26.94 9.92 -1.46
C GLN A 195 -26.92 10.89 -0.26
N PRO A 196 -28.01 11.63 -0.01
CA PRO A 196 -28.04 12.62 1.05
C PRO A 196 -27.83 11.96 2.40
N GLU A 197 -26.94 12.54 3.22
CA GLU A 197 -26.69 12.04 4.57
C GLU A 197 -27.98 12.04 5.41
N SER A 198 -28.21 10.96 6.15
CA SER A 198 -29.31 10.86 7.11
C SER A 198 -28.78 10.72 8.55
N PRO A 199 -29.60 11.01 9.57
CA PRO A 199 -29.18 10.87 10.96
C PRO A 199 -28.74 9.45 11.32
N CYS A 200 -27.72 9.34 12.18
CA CYS A 200 -27.20 8.05 12.63
C CYS A 200 -28.25 7.26 13.41
N ILE A 201 -28.59 6.06 12.92
CA ILE A 201 -29.54 5.14 13.57
C ILE A 201 -28.89 4.19 14.59
N ARG A 202 -27.59 4.34 14.86
CA ARG A 202 -26.81 3.52 15.82
C ARG A 202 -26.89 2.00 15.57
N CYS A 203 -26.88 1.58 14.30
CA CYS A 203 -26.97 0.16 13.93
C CYS A 203 -25.75 -0.70 14.31
N GLY A 204 -24.59 -0.11 14.64
CA GLY A 204 -23.40 -0.87 15.02
C GLY A 204 -22.51 -1.34 13.86
N ALA A 205 -22.98 -1.31 12.61
CA ALA A 205 -22.29 -1.89 11.44
C ALA A 205 -20.85 -1.37 11.23
N CYS A 206 -20.60 -0.09 11.48
CA CYS A 206 -19.26 0.46 11.34
C CYS A 206 -18.24 -0.08 12.36
N ALA A 207 -18.68 -0.58 13.52
CA ALA A 207 -17.78 -1.22 14.49
C ALA A 207 -17.43 -2.64 14.09
N THR A 208 -18.36 -3.38 13.48
CA THR A 208 -18.13 -4.78 13.07
C THR A 208 -17.15 -4.88 11.90
N VAL A 209 -17.14 -3.88 11.01
CA VAL A 209 -16.23 -3.85 9.85
C VAL A 209 -14.89 -3.17 10.14
N CYS A 210 -14.69 -2.57 11.33
CA CYS A 210 -13.50 -1.79 11.60
C CYS A 210 -12.25 -2.70 11.74
N PRO A 211 -11.23 -2.58 10.86
CA PRO A 211 -10.07 -3.48 10.87
C PRO A 211 -9.20 -3.31 12.12
N VAL A 212 -9.20 -2.12 12.72
CA VAL A 212 -8.50 -1.80 13.96
C VAL A 212 -9.42 -1.87 15.20
N ARG A 213 -10.63 -2.45 15.05
CA ARG A 213 -11.58 -2.73 16.15
C ARG A 213 -11.94 -1.51 17.01
N LEU A 214 -12.05 -0.34 16.37
CA LEU A 214 -12.53 0.89 17.02
C LEU A 214 -14.06 0.87 17.19
N GLN A 215 -14.58 1.87 17.92
CA GLN A 215 -16.01 2.14 18.02
C GLN A 215 -16.38 3.45 17.28
N PRO A 216 -16.54 3.41 15.93
CA PRO A 216 -16.78 4.61 15.13
C PRO A 216 -18.04 5.38 15.55
N GLN A 217 -19.05 4.73 16.15
CA GLN A 217 -20.28 5.41 16.57
C GLN A 217 -20.01 6.38 17.73
N LEU A 218 -19.16 6.00 18.70
CA LEU A 218 -18.80 6.84 19.84
C LEU A 218 -17.90 7.99 19.42
N MET A 219 -16.92 7.70 18.56
CA MET A 219 -16.06 8.72 17.95
C MET A 219 -16.87 9.77 17.19
N LEU A 220 -17.79 9.34 16.32
CA LEU A 220 -18.67 10.25 15.57
C LEU A 220 -19.54 11.09 16.50
N ALA A 221 -20.08 10.49 17.58
CA ALA A 221 -20.88 11.21 18.56
C ALA A 221 -20.06 12.23 19.38
N ALA A 222 -18.77 11.96 19.63
CA ALA A 222 -17.85 12.91 20.25
C ALA A 222 -17.52 14.07 19.30
N LEU A 223 -17.19 13.77 18.05
CA LEU A 223 -16.87 14.76 17.02
C LEU A 223 -18.04 15.69 16.70
N LYS A 224 -19.25 15.15 16.50
CA LYS A 224 -20.45 15.97 16.26
C LYS A 224 -20.80 16.92 17.43
N ARG A 225 -20.28 16.67 18.62
CA ARG A 225 -20.43 17.53 19.80
C ARG A 225 -19.21 18.43 20.05
N GLY A 226 -18.20 18.42 19.17
CA GLY A 226 -16.96 19.18 19.33
C GLY A 226 -16.06 18.68 20.46
N ALA A 227 -16.31 17.48 21.00
CA ALA A 227 -15.56 16.91 22.11
C ALA A 227 -14.32 16.16 21.60
N LEU A 228 -13.34 16.88 21.07
CA LEU A 228 -12.13 16.32 20.45
C LEU A 228 -11.31 15.44 21.40
N ASP A 229 -11.09 15.88 22.65
CA ASP A 229 -10.35 15.08 23.64
C ASP A 229 -11.04 13.73 23.92
N HIS A 230 -12.38 13.72 23.92
CA HIS A 230 -13.15 12.48 24.08
C HIS A 230 -13.06 11.60 22.82
N ALA A 231 -13.11 12.19 21.63
CA ALA A 231 -12.93 11.44 20.40
C ALA A 231 -11.54 10.77 20.33
N VAL A 232 -10.49 11.47 20.78
CA VAL A 232 -9.13 10.89 20.91
C VAL A 232 -9.11 9.73 21.90
N HIS A 233 -9.79 9.85 23.04
CA HIS A 233 -9.89 8.76 24.02
C HIS A 233 -10.61 7.52 23.46
N GLU A 234 -11.62 7.71 22.61
CA GLU A 234 -12.33 6.64 21.91
C GLU A 234 -11.52 6.02 20.75
N GLY A 235 -10.27 6.44 20.54
CA GLY A 235 -9.35 5.86 19.55
C GLY A 235 -9.29 6.60 18.21
N LEU A 236 -9.70 7.88 18.15
CA LEU A 236 -9.58 8.70 16.93
C LEU A 236 -8.16 8.75 16.37
N ALA A 237 -7.13 8.72 17.23
CA ALA A 237 -5.74 8.70 16.79
C ALA A 237 -5.35 7.40 16.07
N ASP A 238 -5.97 6.27 16.43
CA ASP A 238 -5.63 4.93 15.95
C ASP A 238 -6.35 4.56 14.63
N CYS A 239 -7.28 5.40 14.17
CA CYS A 239 -7.97 5.21 12.90
C CYS A 239 -6.95 5.09 11.75
N ILE A 240 -7.11 4.13 10.83
CA ILE A 240 -6.19 3.98 9.68
C ILE A 240 -6.73 4.55 8.37
N GLU A 241 -7.84 5.29 8.40
CA GLU A 241 -8.41 5.94 7.20
C GLU A 241 -8.79 4.99 6.04
N CYS A 242 -9.14 3.73 6.35
CA CYS A 242 -9.50 2.70 5.36
C CYS A 242 -10.90 2.81 4.72
N ASP A 243 -11.73 3.78 5.13
CA ASP A 243 -13.10 4.01 4.63
C ASP A 243 -14.13 2.87 4.77
N ALA A 244 -13.79 1.72 5.38
CA ALA A 244 -14.70 0.60 5.59
C ALA A 244 -16.02 1.00 6.30
N CYS A 245 -15.93 1.92 7.26
CA CYS A 245 -17.09 2.43 7.99
C CYS A 245 -18.05 3.27 7.15
N ASN A 246 -17.60 3.89 6.05
CA ASN A 246 -18.46 4.62 5.12
C ASN A 246 -19.27 3.63 4.28
N ALA A 247 -18.60 2.60 3.78
CA ALA A 247 -19.19 1.61 2.87
C ALA A 247 -20.38 0.86 3.50
N VAL A 248 -20.32 0.60 4.81
CA VAL A 248 -21.38 -0.13 5.53
C VAL A 248 -22.43 0.78 6.19
N CYS A 249 -22.32 2.11 6.07
CA CYS A 249 -23.22 3.02 6.79
C CYS A 249 -24.58 3.11 6.08
N PRO A 250 -25.68 2.60 6.68
CA PRO A 250 -27.01 2.69 6.06
C PRO A 250 -27.54 4.13 6.03
N SER A 251 -26.96 5.00 6.85
CA SER A 251 -27.32 6.42 6.90
C SER A 251 -26.51 7.27 5.92
N HIS A 252 -25.63 6.67 5.11
CA HIS A 252 -24.73 7.36 4.18
C HIS A 252 -23.88 8.47 4.83
N ILE A 253 -23.53 8.28 6.11
CA ILE A 253 -22.67 9.23 6.83
C ILE A 253 -21.22 8.99 6.37
N PRO A 254 -20.46 10.04 6.01
CA PRO A 254 -19.05 9.92 5.65
C PRO A 254 -18.18 9.84 6.92
N LEU A 255 -18.30 8.76 7.70
CA LEU A 255 -17.60 8.58 8.99
C LEU A 255 -16.08 8.83 8.89
N ALA A 256 -15.42 8.27 7.87
CA ALA A 256 -13.99 8.42 7.68
C ALA A 256 -13.57 9.87 7.38
N GLU A 257 -14.42 10.65 6.71
CA GLU A 257 -14.15 12.08 6.49
C GLU A 257 -14.24 12.87 7.81
N TRP A 258 -15.26 12.58 8.63
CA TRP A 258 -15.34 13.11 10.00
C TRP A 258 -14.09 12.77 10.82
N PHE A 259 -13.58 11.55 10.70
CA PHE A 259 -12.38 11.13 11.44
C PHE A 259 -11.10 11.78 10.92
N ARG A 260 -10.95 11.95 9.60
CA ARG A 260 -9.85 12.72 8.99
C ARG A 260 -9.81 14.14 9.51
N LEU A 261 -10.96 14.83 9.45
CA LEU A 261 -11.10 16.20 9.93
C LEU A 261 -10.80 16.28 11.44
N GLY A 262 -11.41 15.39 12.23
CA GLY A 262 -11.18 15.34 13.67
C GLY A 262 -9.72 15.08 14.05
N ARG A 263 -9.01 14.21 13.32
CA ARG A 263 -7.58 13.97 13.52
C ARG A 263 -6.74 15.20 13.20
N PHE A 264 -7.07 15.89 12.12
CA PHE A 264 -6.40 17.13 11.75
C PHE A 264 -6.60 18.20 12.84
N GLU A 265 -7.83 18.40 13.31
CA GLU A 265 -8.14 19.32 14.41
C GLU A 265 -7.42 18.94 15.71
N ALA A 266 -7.46 17.67 16.11
CA ALA A 266 -6.77 17.19 17.31
C ALA A 266 -5.26 17.44 17.25
N LYS A 267 -4.66 17.26 16.06
CA LYS A 267 -3.24 17.56 15.83
C LYS A 267 -2.95 19.05 15.98
N GLN A 268 -3.81 19.93 15.45
CA GLN A 268 -3.65 21.38 15.61
C GLN A 268 -3.71 21.80 17.08
N VAL A 269 -4.71 21.30 17.81
CA VAL A 269 -4.87 21.57 19.25
C VAL A 269 -3.64 21.11 20.04
N LEU A 270 -3.06 19.95 19.71
CA LEU A 270 -1.82 19.46 20.33
C LEU A 270 -0.65 20.41 20.09
N VAL A 271 -0.45 20.86 18.85
CA VAL A 271 0.62 21.80 18.49
C VAL A 271 0.44 23.12 19.25
N GLU A 272 -0.77 23.66 19.31
CA GLU A 272 -1.07 24.89 20.05
C GLU A 272 -0.79 24.74 21.56
N ARG A 273 -1.20 23.61 22.16
CA ARG A 273 -0.90 23.30 23.57
C ARG A 273 0.61 23.25 23.81
N GLN A 274 1.38 22.64 22.91
CA GLN A 274 2.83 22.59 23.02
C GLN A 274 3.46 23.99 22.95
N LEU A 275 3.08 24.79 21.95
CA LEU A 275 3.57 26.16 21.79
C LEU A 275 3.24 27.03 23.01
N SER A 276 2.03 26.88 23.57
CA SER A 276 1.62 27.56 24.80
C SER A 276 2.49 27.17 25.99
N SER A 277 2.79 25.88 26.14
CA SER A 277 3.64 25.37 27.22
C SER A 277 5.08 25.90 27.13
N GLU A 278 5.66 25.92 25.93
CA GLU A 278 7.00 26.46 25.69
C GLU A 278 7.07 27.98 25.93
N ALA A 279 6.04 28.71 25.52
CA ALA A 279 5.95 30.15 25.76
C ALA A 279 5.89 30.46 27.27
N ARG A 280 5.11 29.67 28.02
CA ARG A 280 5.02 29.78 29.47
C ARG A 280 6.37 29.51 30.14
N GLU A 281 7.07 28.45 29.75
CA GLU A 281 8.40 28.12 30.28
C GLU A 281 9.41 29.25 30.00
N ARG A 282 9.41 29.81 28.78
CA ARG A 282 10.27 30.95 28.42
C ARG A 282 9.98 32.18 29.28
N PHE A 283 8.70 32.46 29.56
CA PHE A 283 8.29 33.57 30.41
C PHE A 283 8.73 33.38 31.87
N GLU A 284 8.51 32.19 32.43
CA GLU A 284 8.92 31.84 33.79
C GLU A 284 10.45 31.94 33.94
N ASN A 285 11.21 31.40 33.00
CA ASN A 285 12.67 31.51 32.95
C ASN A 285 13.15 32.97 32.86
N ARG A 286 12.49 33.81 32.06
CA ARG A 286 12.80 35.24 31.97
C ARG A 286 12.57 35.95 33.31
N ASN A 287 11.46 35.65 33.98
CA ASN A 287 11.14 36.27 35.28
C ASN A 287 12.13 35.86 36.37
N LEU A 288 12.54 34.58 36.41
CA LEU A 288 13.58 34.12 37.33
C LEU A 288 14.91 34.84 37.11
N ARG A 289 15.31 35.06 35.85
CA ARG A 289 16.51 35.84 35.51
C ARG A 289 16.41 37.27 36.02
N LEU A 290 15.26 37.93 35.80
CA LEU A 290 15.04 39.31 36.25
C LEU A 290 15.03 39.42 37.78
N GLN A 291 14.41 38.47 38.48
CA GLN A 291 14.41 38.42 39.95
C GLN A 291 15.82 38.25 40.51
N ARG A 292 16.65 37.39 39.89
CA ARG A 292 18.06 37.22 40.28
C ARG A 292 18.85 38.51 40.09
N ILE A 293 18.71 39.19 38.94
CA ILE A 293 19.40 40.45 38.67
C ILE A 293 18.95 41.53 39.67
N ALA A 294 17.65 41.64 39.96
CA ALA A 294 17.12 42.60 40.93
C ALA A 294 17.67 42.34 42.34
N ALA A 295 17.66 41.08 42.80
CA ALA A 295 18.20 40.69 44.10
C ALA A 295 19.71 41.01 44.20
N GLU A 296 20.49 40.70 43.16
CA GLU A 296 21.92 41.05 43.11
C GLU A 296 22.14 42.57 43.15
N GLN A 297 21.30 43.35 42.47
CA GLN A 297 21.36 44.82 42.50
C GLN A 297 20.99 45.39 43.87
N ASP A 298 19.97 44.85 44.53
CA ASP A 298 19.54 45.31 45.85
C ASP A 298 20.57 44.97 46.93
N LEU A 299 21.23 43.81 46.86
CA LEU A 299 22.39 43.48 47.69
C LEU A 299 23.54 44.48 47.46
N LYS A 300 23.87 44.80 46.20
CA LYS A 300 24.88 45.82 45.87
C LYS A 300 24.50 47.20 46.40
N ARG A 301 23.22 47.59 46.33
CA ARG A 301 22.71 48.86 46.86
C ARG A 301 22.76 48.90 48.39
N ALA A 302 22.38 47.82 49.07
CA ALA A 302 22.48 47.69 50.53
C ALA A 302 23.93 47.81 51.00
N ALA A 303 24.87 47.11 50.33
CA ALA A 303 26.30 47.20 50.63
C ALA A 303 26.88 48.61 50.37
N ARG A 304 26.38 49.35 49.38
CA ARG A 304 26.75 50.76 49.17
C ARG A 304 26.21 51.64 50.30
N LYS A 305 24.97 51.43 50.74
CA LYS A 305 24.36 52.18 51.85
C LYS A 305 25.12 51.95 53.16
N THR A 306 25.45 50.71 53.52
CA THR A 306 26.21 50.42 54.75
C THR A 306 27.59 51.08 54.71
N LYS A 307 28.35 50.93 53.61
CA LYS A 307 29.64 51.62 53.43
C LYS A 307 29.53 53.14 53.53
N SER A 308 28.48 53.73 52.96
CA SER A 308 28.26 55.18 53.06
C SER A 308 27.91 55.64 54.48
N GLY A 309 27.15 54.83 55.23
CA GLY A 309 26.82 55.08 56.63
C GLY A 309 28.05 55.00 57.54
N GLU A 310 28.88 53.96 57.38
CA GLU A 310 30.16 53.80 58.07
C GLU A 310 31.12 54.98 57.78
N ALA A 311 31.18 55.43 56.53
CA ALA A 311 32.00 56.58 56.15
C ALA A 311 31.51 57.88 56.81
N LEU A 312 30.19 58.09 56.88
CA LEU A 312 29.58 59.24 57.55
C LEU A 312 29.81 59.23 59.06
N GLU A 313 29.70 58.06 59.70
CA GLU A 313 29.97 57.90 61.13
C GLU A 313 31.44 58.16 61.46
N LYS A 314 32.37 57.63 60.64
CA LYS A 314 33.81 57.89 60.77
C LYS A 314 34.13 59.37 60.62
N ALA A 315 33.48 60.06 59.67
CA ALA A 315 33.63 61.50 59.48
C ALA A 315 33.05 62.31 60.67
N ARG A 316 31.94 61.86 61.27
CA ARG A 316 31.37 62.49 62.48
C ARG A 316 32.31 62.37 63.67
N LYS A 317 32.80 61.15 63.95
CA LYS A 317 33.77 60.89 65.03
C LYS A 317 35.07 61.69 64.86
N ALA A 318 35.56 61.84 63.63
CA ALA A 318 36.75 62.65 63.34
C ALA A 318 36.53 64.16 63.58
N ARG A 319 35.31 64.67 63.35
CA ARG A 319 34.94 66.06 63.67
C ARG A 319 34.81 66.29 65.19
N GLU A 320 34.21 65.34 65.90
CA GLU A 320 34.06 65.40 67.36
C GLU A 320 35.42 65.34 68.08
N ALA A 321 36.39 64.59 67.57
CA ALA A 321 37.74 64.51 68.13
C ALA A 321 38.65 65.72 67.81
N ALA A 322 38.22 66.61 66.92
CA ALA A 322 38.93 67.83 66.54
C ALA A 322 38.41 69.10 67.24
N SER A 323 37.36 68.95 68.06
CA SER A 323 36.80 69.97 68.96
C SER A 323 37.26 69.74 70.40
#